data_AF-A0A5M4F9T1-F1
#
_entry.id   AF-A0A5M4F9T1-F1
#
_cell.length_a   1.000
_cell.length_b   1.000
_cell.length_c   1.000
_cell.angle_alpha   90.00
_cell.angle_beta   90.00
_cell.angle_gamma   90.00
#
_symmetry.space_group_name_H-M   'P 1'
#
loop_
_entity.id
_entity.type
_entity.pdbx_description
1 polymer ?
#
loop_
_entity_poly.entity_id
_entity_poly.type
_entity_poly.pdbx_seq_one_letter_code
_entity_poly.pdbx_strand_id
1 'polypeptide(L)'
;MYPSEAAAPGTGQTSSDVRWPAGPHYFDLTDSDGGVAWIRYRVWSADWHTRALIELGGTEGSFDRMVGIEMALDGALNSLSSAFDAGITLLIRAVEEARDVSVDNRLPVFRYRWERCRDMLKQSDIANDSVWRLILEIDAAIEGETHLEPAGWLAQLRRLRNRAAHQDSLSRHHEAGKVTGLVIQGQRTDASTYLAGMCDRLHDLTEHMIRIAISIGAHETSSVWNRDRWNPAGN
;
A
#
# COMPACT_ATOMS: atom_id res chain seq x y z
N MET A 1 -55.48 17.50 -13.41
CA MET A 1 -54.51 17.27 -14.49
C MET A 1 -53.14 17.58 -13.91
N TYR A 2 -52.50 16.55 -13.34
CA TYR A 2 -51.15 16.60 -12.78
C TYR A 2 -50.28 15.71 -13.67
N PRO A 3 -49.06 16.12 -14.07
CA PRO A 3 -48.19 15.24 -14.83
C PRO A 3 -47.71 14.10 -13.94
N SER A 4 -47.74 12.89 -14.52
CA SER A 4 -47.41 11.62 -13.90
C SER A 4 -45.98 11.57 -13.38
N GLU A 5 -45.83 11.04 -12.17
CA GLU A 5 -44.56 10.64 -11.57
C GLU A 5 -43.78 9.66 -12.45
N ALA A 6 -42.46 9.76 -12.34
CA ALA A 6 -41.47 9.24 -13.26
C ALA A 6 -41.55 7.72 -13.50
N ALA A 7 -41.30 7.34 -14.75
CA ALA A 7 -41.13 5.99 -15.21
C ALA A 7 -39.99 5.26 -14.47
N ALA A 8 -40.18 3.96 -14.24
CA ALA A 8 -39.18 3.04 -13.73
C ALA A 8 -37.88 3.10 -14.56
N PRO A 9 -36.69 3.00 -13.94
CA PRO A 9 -35.42 3.15 -14.64
C PRO A 9 -35.24 2.05 -15.70
N GLY A 10 -34.97 2.50 -16.92
CA GLY A 10 -34.91 1.71 -18.15
C GLY A 10 -33.49 1.35 -18.60
N THR A 11 -33.37 0.14 -19.16
CA THR A 11 -32.67 -0.28 -20.40
C THR A 11 -31.39 0.43 -20.90
N GLY A 12 -30.55 1.01 -20.04
CA GLY A 12 -29.16 1.29 -20.40
C GLY A 12 -28.89 2.61 -21.13
N GLN A 13 -29.41 3.72 -20.59
CA GLN A 13 -28.88 5.06 -20.86
C GLN A 13 -28.56 5.88 -19.59
N THR A 14 -28.52 5.25 -18.40
CA THR A 14 -28.15 5.87 -17.12
C THR A 14 -27.08 5.06 -16.37
N SER A 15 -26.24 5.76 -15.60
CA SER A 15 -24.91 5.35 -15.12
C SER A 15 -24.85 4.31 -13.98
N SER A 16 -25.73 3.32 -13.91
CA SER A 16 -25.69 2.35 -12.79
C SER A 16 -25.64 0.88 -13.17
N ASP A 17 -25.63 0.51 -14.46
CA ASP A 17 -25.36 -0.87 -14.89
C ASP A 17 -23.91 -1.06 -15.35
N VAL A 18 -22.97 -0.41 -14.65
CA VAL A 18 -21.55 -0.77 -14.76
C VAL A 18 -21.41 -2.12 -14.08
N ARG A 19 -21.44 -3.21 -14.86
CA ARG A 19 -20.83 -4.46 -14.45
C ARG A 19 -19.35 -4.18 -14.31
N TRP A 20 -18.92 -3.90 -13.08
CA TRP A 20 -17.51 -3.89 -12.74
C TRP A 20 -16.93 -5.21 -13.25
N PRO A 21 -15.85 -5.20 -14.05
CA PRO A 21 -15.17 -6.45 -14.37
C PRO A 21 -14.88 -7.13 -13.05
N ALA A 22 -15.24 -8.41 -12.94
CA ALA A 22 -14.85 -9.20 -11.79
C ALA A 22 -13.32 -9.11 -11.72
N GLY A 23 -12.81 -8.33 -10.77
CA GLY A 23 -11.41 -8.36 -10.44
C GLY A 23 -11.03 -9.81 -10.13
N PRO A 24 -9.78 -10.22 -10.38
CA PRO A 24 -9.34 -11.56 -10.05
C PRO A 24 -9.71 -11.90 -8.60
N HIS A 25 -10.16 -13.13 -8.34
CA HIS A 25 -10.58 -13.50 -7.00
C HIS A 25 -9.41 -13.28 -6.04
N TYR A 26 -9.73 -12.71 -4.88
CA TYR A 26 -8.76 -12.29 -3.86
C TYR A 26 -7.79 -13.41 -3.44
N PHE A 27 -8.27 -14.66 -3.40
CA PHE A 27 -7.47 -15.85 -3.13
C PHE A 27 -6.56 -16.21 -4.31
N ASP A 28 -7.08 -16.17 -5.54
CA ASP A 28 -6.35 -16.50 -6.77
C ASP A 28 -5.18 -15.55 -7.05
N LEU A 29 -5.19 -14.35 -6.46
CA LEU A 29 -4.11 -13.37 -6.60
C LEU A 29 -2.94 -13.58 -5.65
N THR A 30 -3.17 -14.21 -4.50
CA THR A 30 -2.24 -14.18 -3.36
C THR A 30 -1.94 -15.55 -2.77
N ASP A 31 -2.67 -16.59 -3.19
CA ASP A 31 -2.59 -17.96 -2.66
C ASP A 31 -2.62 -18.02 -1.12
N SER A 32 -3.36 -17.09 -0.49
CA SER A 32 -3.40 -16.87 0.97
C SER A 32 -4.78 -16.47 1.43
N ASP A 33 -5.00 -16.46 2.75
CA ASP A 33 -6.24 -16.00 3.37
C ASP A 33 -6.02 -14.88 4.41
N GLY A 34 -7.13 -14.38 4.96
CA GLY A 34 -7.13 -13.46 6.10
C GLY A 34 -6.30 -12.19 5.91
N GLY A 35 -5.55 -11.84 6.96
CA GLY A 35 -4.68 -10.65 6.97
C GLY A 35 -3.50 -10.74 6.01
N VAL A 36 -2.96 -11.94 5.78
CA VAL A 36 -1.84 -12.18 4.86
C VAL A 36 -2.25 -11.82 3.42
N ALA A 37 -3.37 -12.35 2.96
CA ALA A 37 -3.90 -12.03 1.63
C ALA A 37 -4.17 -10.53 1.46
N TRP A 38 -4.51 -9.83 2.55
CA TRP A 38 -4.87 -8.41 2.47
C TRP A 38 -3.63 -7.57 2.24
N ILE A 39 -2.55 -7.88 2.95
CA ILE A 39 -1.24 -7.27 2.77
C ILE A 39 -0.74 -7.48 1.34
N ARG A 40 -0.76 -8.74 0.86
CA ARG A 40 -0.31 -9.11 -0.49
C ARG A 40 -1.16 -8.43 -1.57
N TYR A 41 -2.47 -8.35 -1.39
CA TYR A 41 -3.38 -7.62 -2.27
C TYR A 41 -3.01 -6.13 -2.37
N ARG A 42 -2.62 -5.48 -1.25
CA ARG A 42 -2.19 -4.08 -1.26
C ARG A 42 -0.88 -3.88 -2.03
N VAL A 43 0.08 -4.80 -1.89
CA VAL A 43 1.31 -4.79 -2.70
C VAL A 43 0.98 -4.98 -4.18
N TRP A 44 0.15 -5.96 -4.52
CA TRP A 44 -0.30 -6.20 -5.90
C TRP A 44 -1.03 -5.00 -6.51
N SER A 45 -1.89 -4.34 -5.73
CA SER A 45 -2.59 -3.11 -6.15
C SER A 45 -1.58 -2.01 -6.48
N ALA A 46 -0.50 -1.87 -5.70
CA ALA A 46 0.57 -0.93 -6.00
C ALA A 46 1.29 -1.26 -7.31
N ASP A 47 1.56 -2.55 -7.59
CA ASP A 47 2.14 -2.96 -8.87
C ASP A 47 1.23 -2.61 -10.03
N TRP A 48 -0.07 -2.89 -9.91
CA TRP A 48 -1.06 -2.59 -10.94
C TRP A 48 -1.07 -1.10 -11.27
N HIS A 49 -1.14 -0.25 -10.24
CA HIS A 49 -1.09 1.20 -10.41
C HIS A 49 0.24 1.68 -11.02
N THR A 50 1.36 1.07 -10.63
CA THR A 50 2.68 1.40 -11.18
C THR A 50 2.79 1.01 -12.66
N ARG A 51 2.24 -0.14 -13.07
CA ARG A 51 2.17 -0.56 -14.48
C ARG A 51 1.28 0.39 -15.30
N ALA A 52 0.11 0.73 -14.76
CA ALA A 52 -0.79 1.70 -15.38
C ALA A 52 -0.10 3.06 -15.59
N LEU A 53 0.72 3.51 -14.65
CA LEU A 53 1.50 4.74 -14.78
C LEU A 53 2.51 4.66 -15.95
N ILE A 54 3.20 3.54 -16.13
CA ILE A 54 4.16 3.32 -17.23
C ILE A 54 3.44 3.37 -18.58
N GLU A 55 2.32 2.65 -18.70
CA GLU A 55 1.49 2.62 -19.92
C GLU A 55 0.95 4.01 -20.26
N LEU A 56 0.49 4.76 -19.25
CA LEU A 56 -0.01 6.12 -19.40
C LEU A 56 1.12 7.15 -19.61
N GLY A 57 2.39 6.86 -19.31
CA GLY A 57 3.51 7.76 -19.58
C GLY A 57 3.98 7.80 -21.05
N GLY A 58 3.58 6.81 -21.86
CA GLY A 58 4.14 6.57 -23.20
C GLY A 58 3.60 7.41 -24.37
N THR A 59 2.42 8.02 -24.27
CA THR A 59 1.72 8.69 -25.40
C THR A 59 1.17 10.08 -25.00
N GLU A 60 0.91 10.99 -25.94
CA GLU A 60 0.76 12.44 -25.68
C GLU A 60 -0.64 12.91 -25.18
N GLY A 61 -0.69 13.92 -24.29
CA GLY A 61 -1.32 15.22 -24.57
C GLY A 61 -2.68 15.66 -23.96
N SER A 62 -3.51 14.80 -23.37
CA SER A 62 -4.89 15.19 -22.93
C SER A 62 -5.05 15.41 -21.42
N PHE A 63 -5.98 16.29 -21.01
CA PHE A 63 -6.32 16.54 -19.60
C PHE A 63 -6.80 15.28 -18.87
N ASP A 64 -7.65 14.46 -19.50
CA ASP A 64 -8.13 13.19 -18.93
C ASP A 64 -6.98 12.22 -18.62
N ARG A 65 -5.91 12.27 -19.42
CA ARG A 65 -4.70 11.47 -19.20
C ARG A 65 -3.89 11.98 -18.01
N MET A 66 -3.82 13.30 -17.80
CA MET A 66 -3.20 13.85 -16.60
C MET A 66 -3.94 13.36 -15.35
N VAL A 67 -5.28 13.42 -15.34
CA VAL A 67 -6.09 12.86 -14.24
C VAL A 67 -5.84 11.35 -14.07
N GLY A 68 -5.76 10.57 -15.15
CA GLY A 68 -5.43 9.15 -15.06
C GLY A 68 -4.06 8.87 -14.43
N ILE A 69 -3.04 9.67 -14.78
CA ILE A 69 -1.71 9.59 -14.18
C ILE A 69 -1.75 10.00 -12.69
N GLU A 70 -2.54 11.00 -12.34
CA GLU A 70 -2.80 11.41 -10.95
C GLU A 70 -3.37 10.27 -10.11
N MET A 71 -4.44 9.64 -10.61
CA MET A 71 -5.09 8.51 -9.94
C MET A 71 -4.18 7.28 -9.84
N ALA A 72 -3.40 7.00 -10.88
CA ALA A 72 -2.44 5.89 -10.84
C ALA A 72 -1.36 6.11 -9.78
N LEU A 73 -0.79 7.31 -9.69
CA LEU A 73 0.24 7.60 -8.70
C LEU A 73 -0.32 7.60 -7.27
N ASP A 74 -1.46 8.25 -7.03
CA ASP A 74 -2.11 8.25 -5.71
C ASP A 74 -2.48 6.82 -5.29
N GLY A 75 -3.05 6.05 -6.21
CA GLY A 75 -3.35 4.63 -6.02
C GLY A 75 -2.12 3.81 -5.61
N ALA A 76 -0.97 4.01 -6.27
CA ALA A 76 0.28 3.34 -5.91
C ALA A 76 0.78 3.76 -4.51
N LEU A 77 0.89 5.07 -4.25
CA LEU A 77 1.38 5.61 -2.98
C LEU A 77 0.51 5.17 -1.79
N ASN A 78 -0.81 5.22 -1.98
CA ASN A 78 -1.78 4.81 -0.97
C ASN A 78 -1.75 3.29 -0.75
N SER A 79 -1.67 2.50 -1.82
CA SER A 79 -1.60 1.03 -1.73
C SER A 79 -0.35 0.57 -0.99
N LEU A 80 0.83 1.14 -1.30
CA LEU A 80 2.08 0.83 -0.61
C LEU A 80 2.05 1.20 0.87
N SER A 81 1.54 2.40 1.20
CA SER A 81 1.40 2.84 2.60
C SER A 81 0.45 1.92 3.37
N SER A 82 -0.68 1.55 2.74
CA SER A 82 -1.70 0.68 3.32
C SER A 82 -1.21 -0.77 3.49
N ALA A 83 -0.32 -1.26 2.63
CA ALA A 83 0.28 -2.60 2.77
C ALA A 83 1.07 -2.71 4.08
N PHE A 84 1.87 -1.69 4.40
CA PHE A 84 2.58 -1.62 5.66
C PHE A 84 1.63 -1.51 6.86
N ASP A 85 0.61 -0.64 6.80
CA ASP A 85 -0.37 -0.49 7.90
C ASP A 85 -1.16 -1.80 8.16
N ALA A 86 -1.46 -2.55 7.11
CA ALA A 86 -2.05 -3.88 7.21
C ALA A 86 -1.07 -4.88 7.86
N GLY A 87 0.23 -4.80 7.56
CA GLY A 87 1.27 -5.58 8.22
C GLY A 87 1.35 -5.28 9.73
N ILE A 88 1.28 -4.01 10.11
CA ILE A 88 1.26 -3.59 11.53
C ILE A 88 0.04 -4.18 12.24
N THR A 89 -1.11 -4.15 11.58
CA THR A 89 -2.35 -4.75 12.08
C THR A 89 -2.17 -6.25 12.33
N LEU A 90 -1.58 -6.97 11.38
CA LEU A 90 -1.32 -8.41 11.50
C LEU A 90 -0.38 -8.71 12.68
N LEU A 91 0.71 -7.96 12.84
CA LEU A 91 1.65 -8.14 13.96
C LEU A 91 1.00 -7.88 15.33
N ILE A 92 0.19 -6.82 15.45
CA ILE A 92 -0.52 -6.52 16.70
C ILE A 92 -1.46 -7.68 17.05
N ARG A 93 -2.25 -8.15 16.08
CA ARG A 93 -3.17 -9.28 16.28
C ARG A 93 -2.43 -10.56 16.67
N ALA A 94 -1.33 -10.86 16.00
CA ALA A 94 -0.51 -12.02 16.32
C ALA A 94 -0.03 -12.01 17.79
N VAL A 95 0.41 -10.85 18.29
CA VAL A 95 0.82 -10.72 19.70
C VAL A 95 -0.38 -10.83 20.65
N GLU A 96 -1.53 -10.24 20.30
CA GLU A 96 -2.77 -10.36 21.09
C GLU A 96 -3.25 -11.82 21.16
N GLU A 97 -3.14 -12.57 20.07
CA GLU A 97 -3.48 -13.98 19.97
C GLU A 97 -2.51 -14.86 20.75
N ALA A 98 -1.20 -14.65 20.60
CA ALA A 98 -0.17 -15.39 21.35
C ALA A 98 -0.29 -15.22 22.88
N ARG A 99 -0.94 -14.16 23.33
CA ARG A 99 -1.18 -13.85 24.76
C ARG A 99 -2.61 -14.15 25.22
N ASP A 100 -3.44 -14.73 24.37
CA ASP A 100 -4.85 -15.00 24.65
C ASP A 100 -5.61 -13.75 25.15
N VAL A 101 -5.30 -12.57 24.59
CA VAL A 101 -5.97 -11.32 24.97
C VAL A 101 -7.45 -11.41 24.57
N SER A 102 -8.33 -11.31 25.55
CA SER A 102 -9.78 -11.32 25.33
C SER A 102 -10.21 -10.18 24.40
N VAL A 103 -11.23 -10.43 23.58
CA VAL A 103 -11.69 -9.50 22.53
C VAL A 103 -11.95 -8.09 23.08
N ASP A 104 -12.56 -7.98 24.27
CA ASP A 104 -12.88 -6.71 24.92
C ASP A 104 -11.64 -5.91 25.37
N ASN A 105 -10.51 -6.60 25.56
CA ASN A 105 -9.24 -6.02 25.98
C ASN A 105 -8.25 -5.81 24.81
N ARG A 106 -8.61 -6.24 23.60
CA ARG A 106 -7.79 -6.00 22.41
C ARG A 106 -7.70 -4.50 22.13
N LEU A 107 -6.56 -4.09 21.61
CA LEU A 107 -6.33 -2.72 21.19
C LEU A 107 -7.32 -2.39 20.05
N PRO A 108 -8.10 -1.31 20.16
CA PRO A 108 -9.03 -0.97 19.09
C PRO A 108 -8.28 -0.49 17.85
N VAL A 109 -8.79 -0.84 16.67
CA VAL A 109 -8.11 -0.68 15.37
C VAL A 109 -7.61 0.75 15.12
N PHE A 110 -8.37 1.78 15.51
CA PHE A 110 -7.95 3.19 15.34
C PHE A 110 -6.70 3.59 16.14
N ARG A 111 -6.24 2.72 17.05
CA ARG A 111 -5.00 2.89 17.82
C ARG A 111 -3.84 2.07 17.28
N TYR A 112 -4.03 1.32 16.20
CA TYR A 112 -2.97 0.55 15.57
C TYR A 112 -1.94 1.50 14.97
N ARG A 113 -0.72 1.45 15.53
CA ARG A 113 0.42 2.27 15.12
C ARG A 113 1.70 1.54 15.47
N TRP A 114 2.76 1.80 14.71
CA TRP A 114 4.03 1.10 14.86
C TRP A 114 4.60 1.20 16.27
N GLU A 115 4.50 2.35 16.94
CA GLU A 115 5.04 2.50 18.30
C GLU A 115 4.39 1.52 19.28
N ARG A 116 3.08 1.32 19.16
CA ARG A 116 2.35 0.36 19.99
C ARG A 116 2.73 -1.08 19.67
N CYS A 117 2.80 -1.41 18.38
CA CYS A 117 3.24 -2.73 17.92
C CYS A 117 4.67 -3.04 18.41
N ARG A 118 5.60 -2.10 18.22
CA ARG A 118 6.99 -2.21 18.67
C ARG A 118 7.09 -2.42 20.17
N ASP A 119 6.33 -1.67 20.98
CA ASP A 119 6.33 -1.84 22.43
C ASP A 119 5.83 -3.24 22.85
N MET A 120 4.86 -3.80 22.12
CA MET A 120 4.37 -5.17 22.34
C MET A 120 5.42 -6.22 21.96
N LEU A 121 6.10 -6.05 20.81
CA LEU A 121 7.13 -6.94 20.29
C LEU A 121 8.40 -6.98 21.17
N LYS A 122 8.70 -5.88 21.89
CA LYS A 122 9.86 -5.77 22.78
C LYS A 122 9.72 -6.53 24.10
N GLN A 123 8.52 -6.99 24.44
CA GLN A 123 8.29 -7.71 25.68
C GLN A 123 8.95 -9.10 25.63
N SER A 124 9.49 -9.56 26.76
CA SER A 124 10.38 -10.73 26.83
C SER A 124 9.75 -12.06 26.40
N ASP A 125 8.43 -12.16 26.43
CA ASP A 125 7.65 -13.32 26.00
C ASP A 125 7.54 -13.42 24.47
N ILE A 126 7.72 -12.30 23.74
CA ILE A 126 7.66 -12.23 22.27
C ILE A 126 9.04 -12.00 21.67
N ALA A 127 9.88 -11.21 22.33
CA ALA A 127 11.16 -10.75 21.82
C ALA A 127 12.12 -11.91 21.56
N ASN A 128 12.65 -11.95 20.33
CA ASN A 128 13.73 -12.84 19.90
C ASN A 128 14.56 -12.15 18.81
N ASP A 129 15.66 -12.76 18.38
CA ASP A 129 16.58 -12.16 17.40
C ASP A 129 15.91 -11.78 16.07
N SER A 130 14.95 -12.57 15.60
CA SER A 130 14.23 -12.30 14.35
C SER A 130 13.27 -11.12 14.50
N VAL A 131 12.55 -11.05 15.64
CA VAL A 131 11.71 -9.90 16.00
C VAL A 131 12.54 -8.63 16.12
N TRP A 132 13.71 -8.69 16.78
CA TRP A 132 14.61 -7.55 16.90
C TRP A 132 15.11 -7.06 15.55
N ARG A 133 15.46 -7.98 14.63
CA ARG A 133 15.84 -7.62 13.27
C ARG A 133 14.73 -6.88 12.54
N LEU A 134 13.49 -7.36 12.64
CA LEU A 134 12.33 -6.69 12.05
C LEU A 134 12.12 -5.28 12.65
N ILE A 135 12.25 -5.13 13.98
CA ILE A 135 12.14 -3.84 14.64
C ILE A 135 13.16 -2.84 14.08
N LEU A 136 14.42 -3.24 13.97
CA LEU A 136 15.48 -2.39 13.43
C LEU A 136 15.22 -2.02 11.96
N GLU A 137 14.75 -2.97 11.16
CA GLU A 137 14.42 -2.75 9.76
C GLU A 137 13.28 -1.72 9.60
N ILE A 138 12.20 -1.86 10.37
CA ILE A 138 11.08 -0.91 10.34
C ILE A 138 11.51 0.45 10.88
N ASP A 139 12.21 0.51 12.02
CA ASP A 139 12.68 1.78 12.60
C ASP A 139 13.58 2.55 11.61
N ALA A 140 14.45 1.86 10.86
CA ALA A 140 15.24 2.46 9.79
C ALA A 140 14.37 2.89 8.59
N ALA A 141 13.36 2.11 8.20
CA ALA A 141 12.47 2.44 7.09
C ALA A 141 11.65 3.72 7.35
N ILE A 142 11.26 3.97 8.60
CA ILE A 142 10.46 5.14 8.99
C ILE A 142 11.28 6.28 9.61
N GLU A 143 12.62 6.20 9.56
CA GLU A 143 13.50 7.16 10.22
C GLU A 143 13.16 8.62 9.83
N GLY A 144 12.91 9.46 10.84
CA GLY A 144 12.59 10.87 10.65
C GLY A 144 11.21 11.13 10.04
N GLU A 145 10.22 10.24 10.21
CA GLU A 145 8.85 10.42 9.70
C GLU A 145 8.19 11.76 10.08
N THR A 146 8.54 12.31 11.24
CA THR A 146 8.04 13.61 11.71
C THR A 146 8.91 14.80 11.26
N HIS A 147 10.04 14.55 10.60
CA HIS A 147 10.98 15.60 10.19
C HIS A 147 10.56 16.24 8.86
N LEU A 148 11.10 17.44 8.61
CA LEU A 148 10.93 18.13 7.33
C LEU A 148 11.58 17.38 6.17
N GLU A 149 12.61 16.56 6.41
CA GLU A 149 13.24 15.73 5.40
C GLU A 149 13.50 14.35 6.02
N PRO A 150 12.58 13.38 5.84
CA PRO A 150 12.75 12.04 6.39
C PRO A 150 13.93 11.31 5.74
N ALA A 151 14.70 10.59 6.56
CA ALA A 151 15.82 9.77 6.09
C ALA A 151 15.35 8.38 5.66
N GLY A 152 14.34 7.83 6.35
CA GLY A 152 13.75 6.54 6.08
C GLY A 152 12.96 6.53 4.76
N TRP A 153 13.16 5.49 3.97
CA TRP A 153 12.55 5.38 2.64
C TRP A 153 11.01 5.27 2.70
N LEU A 154 10.45 4.61 3.71
CA LEU A 154 9.01 4.48 3.91
C LEU A 154 8.41 5.79 4.43
N ALA A 155 9.15 6.51 5.27
CA ALA A 155 8.78 7.86 5.70
C ALA A 155 8.75 8.85 4.51
N GLN A 156 9.71 8.77 3.60
CA GLN A 156 9.70 9.53 2.34
C GLN A 156 8.49 9.19 1.47
N LEU A 157 8.17 7.90 1.32
CA LEU A 157 7.00 7.43 0.57
C LEU A 157 5.69 7.97 1.16
N ARG A 158 5.49 7.87 2.48
CA ARG A 158 4.30 8.38 3.16
C ARG A 158 4.18 9.90 3.09
N ARG A 159 5.32 10.61 3.06
CA ARG A 159 5.34 12.05 2.80
C ARG A 159 4.85 12.35 1.37
N LEU A 160 5.29 11.58 0.37
CA LEU A 160 4.79 11.73 -1.00
C LEU A 160 3.28 11.50 -1.07
N ARG A 161 2.76 10.45 -0.41
CA ARG A 161 1.31 10.22 -0.27
C ARG A 161 0.60 11.41 0.35
N ASN A 162 1.09 11.94 1.48
CA ASN A 162 0.48 13.10 2.14
C ASN A 162 0.47 14.34 1.26
N ARG A 163 1.55 14.58 0.51
CA ARG A 163 1.58 15.70 -0.44
C ARG A 163 0.58 15.49 -1.56
N ALA A 164 0.44 14.26 -2.07
CA ALA A 164 -0.59 13.90 -3.06
C ALA A 164 -2.02 14.17 -2.57
N ALA A 165 -2.28 13.85 -1.30
CA ALA A 165 -3.62 14.00 -0.72
C ALA A 165 -3.99 15.45 -0.35
N HIS A 166 -3.01 16.31 -0.09
CA HIS A 166 -3.24 17.63 0.54
C HIS A 166 -2.76 18.84 -0.28
N GLN A 167 -2.05 18.63 -1.39
CA GLN A 167 -1.53 19.72 -2.23
C GLN A 167 -2.05 19.55 -3.66
N ASP A 168 -2.57 20.64 -4.25
CA ASP A 168 -3.05 20.71 -5.65
C ASP A 168 -1.95 20.48 -6.70
N SER A 169 -0.70 20.37 -6.24
CA SER A 169 0.41 19.85 -7.03
C SER A 169 1.01 18.72 -6.22
N LEU A 170 1.06 17.53 -6.80
CA LEU A 170 2.10 16.65 -6.35
C LEU A 170 3.45 17.31 -6.59
N SER A 171 4.42 16.81 -5.86
CA SER A 171 5.82 17.14 -6.01
C SER A 171 6.34 16.65 -7.38
N ARG A 172 5.81 17.17 -8.49
CA ARG A 172 5.96 16.64 -9.85
C ARG A 172 6.57 17.68 -10.77
N HIS A 173 7.44 17.20 -11.63
CA HIS A 173 7.78 17.89 -12.87
C HIS A 173 6.99 17.26 -14.02
N HIS A 174 6.16 18.07 -14.67
CA HIS A 174 5.50 17.71 -15.93
C HIS A 174 6.30 18.35 -17.07
N GLU A 175 6.79 17.54 -18.01
CA GLU A 175 7.37 18.02 -19.26
C GLU A 175 6.49 17.49 -20.41
N ALA A 176 5.99 18.39 -21.25
CA ALA A 176 5.20 18.06 -22.44
C ALA A 176 4.04 17.06 -22.20
N GLY A 177 3.31 17.19 -21.09
CA GLY A 177 2.16 16.33 -20.77
C GLY A 177 2.49 14.95 -20.19
N LYS A 178 3.76 14.69 -19.86
CA LYS A 178 4.22 13.46 -19.17
C LYS A 178 4.62 13.78 -17.74
N VAL A 179 4.23 12.94 -16.76
CA VAL A 179 4.87 12.94 -15.43
C VAL A 179 6.21 12.25 -15.58
N THR A 180 7.27 13.03 -15.62
CA THR A 180 8.64 12.54 -15.87
C THR A 180 9.48 12.48 -14.60
N GLY A 181 8.90 12.85 -13.44
CA GLY A 181 9.57 12.60 -12.18
C GLY A 181 8.84 13.07 -10.92
N LEU A 182 9.18 12.43 -9.81
CA LEU A 182 8.87 12.79 -8.44
C LEU A 182 10.05 13.59 -7.85
N VAL A 183 9.73 14.65 -7.11
CA VAL A 183 10.71 15.38 -6.32
C VAL A 183 10.81 14.75 -4.93
N ILE A 184 11.93 14.07 -4.69
CA ILE A 184 12.23 13.41 -3.42
C ILE A 184 13.45 14.11 -2.84
N GLN A 185 13.30 14.70 -1.64
CA GLN A 185 14.36 15.51 -1.01
C GLN A 185 14.96 16.58 -1.97
N GLY A 186 14.12 17.21 -2.80
CA GLY A 186 14.57 18.20 -3.78
C GLY A 186 15.21 17.64 -5.05
N GLN A 187 15.40 16.32 -5.16
CA GLN A 187 15.95 15.66 -6.35
C GLN A 187 14.84 15.08 -7.23
N ARG A 188 14.96 15.29 -8.55
CA ARG A 188 14.06 14.69 -9.55
C ARG A 188 14.43 13.23 -9.75
N THR A 189 13.47 12.34 -9.53
CA THR A 189 13.58 10.89 -9.74
C THR A 189 12.48 10.43 -10.68
N ASP A 190 12.76 9.51 -11.61
CA ASP A 190 11.71 8.93 -12.44
C ASP A 190 10.63 8.25 -11.58
N ALA A 191 9.37 8.63 -11.79
CA ALA A 191 8.26 8.24 -10.93
C ALA A 191 8.01 6.73 -10.98
N SER A 192 8.01 6.16 -12.19
CA SER A 192 7.80 4.74 -12.42
C SER A 192 8.91 3.88 -11.81
N THR A 193 10.17 4.25 -12.03
CA THR A 193 11.34 3.54 -11.51
C THR A 193 11.36 3.59 -9.99
N TYR A 194 11.05 4.76 -9.40
CA TYR A 194 10.95 4.89 -7.95
C TYR A 194 9.85 3.99 -7.37
N LEU A 195 8.62 4.08 -7.91
CA LEU A 195 7.50 3.29 -7.42
C LEU A 195 7.71 1.79 -7.60
N ALA A 196 8.30 1.35 -8.72
CA ALA A 196 8.68 -0.04 -8.95
C ALA A 196 9.64 -0.55 -7.87
N GLY A 197 10.71 0.21 -7.57
CA GLY A 197 11.63 -0.12 -6.48
C GLY A 197 10.97 -0.12 -5.10
N MET A 198 9.98 0.76 -4.87
CA MET A 198 9.21 0.78 -3.62
C MET A 198 8.26 -0.42 -3.51
N CYS A 199 7.67 -0.90 -4.61
CA CYS A 199 6.87 -2.12 -4.61
C CYS A 199 7.70 -3.33 -4.16
N ASP A 200 8.93 -3.46 -4.68
CA ASP A 200 9.83 -4.55 -4.27
C ASP A 200 10.26 -4.42 -2.81
N ARG A 201 10.63 -3.22 -2.35
CA ARG A 201 10.98 -2.98 -0.93
C ARG A 201 9.82 -3.23 0.01
N LEU A 202 8.60 -2.80 -0.33
CA LEU A 202 7.41 -3.07 0.51
C LEU A 202 7.10 -4.55 0.53
N HIS A 203 7.20 -5.24 -0.61
CA HIS A 203 7.01 -6.69 -0.65
C HIS A 203 7.98 -7.39 0.32
N ASP A 204 9.28 -7.07 0.28
CA ASP A 204 10.26 -7.69 1.18
C ASP A 204 9.96 -7.44 2.66
N LEU A 205 9.69 -6.18 3.00
CA LEU A 205 9.37 -5.79 4.37
C LEU A 205 8.10 -6.48 4.87
N THR A 206 7.03 -6.47 4.06
CA THR A 206 5.74 -7.04 4.46
C THR A 206 5.76 -8.57 4.53
N GLU A 207 6.51 -9.25 3.66
CA GLU A 207 6.74 -10.70 3.79
C GLU A 207 7.57 -11.03 5.04
N HIS A 208 8.51 -10.17 5.44
CA HIS A 208 9.20 -10.33 6.73
C HIS A 208 8.23 -10.16 7.91
N MET A 209 7.35 -9.15 7.86
CA MET A 209 6.31 -8.95 8.88
C MET A 209 5.36 -10.15 8.98
N ILE A 210 4.93 -10.71 7.84
CA ILE A 210 4.08 -11.90 7.78
C ILE A 210 4.78 -13.10 8.44
N ARG A 211 6.05 -13.38 8.08
CA ARG A 211 6.82 -14.47 8.69
C ARG A 211 6.92 -14.32 10.21
N ILE A 212 7.18 -13.11 10.69
CA ILE A 212 7.24 -12.84 12.13
C ILE A 212 5.86 -13.03 12.79
N ALA A 213 4.79 -12.50 12.20
CA ALA A 213 3.44 -12.67 12.74
C ALA A 213 3.04 -14.15 12.89
N ILE A 214 3.25 -14.96 11.85
CA ILE A 214 2.98 -16.41 11.89
C ILE A 214 3.86 -17.09 12.94
N SER A 215 5.13 -16.72 13.06
CA SER A 215 6.03 -17.29 14.08
C SER A 215 5.61 -16.96 15.52
N ILE A 216 4.90 -15.84 15.73
CA ILE A 216 4.40 -15.41 17.04
C ILE A 216 3.11 -16.16 17.39
N GLY A 217 2.19 -16.32 16.43
CA GLY A 217 0.91 -16.97 16.71
C GLY A 217 -0.23 -16.66 15.73
N ALA A 218 0.02 -15.87 14.68
CA ALA A 218 -1.01 -15.59 13.67
C ALA A 218 -1.45 -16.89 12.98
N HIS A 219 -2.76 -17.16 12.97
CA HIS A 219 -3.33 -18.43 12.50
C HIS A 219 -3.61 -18.49 11.00
N GLU A 220 -3.12 -17.53 10.21
CA GLU A 220 -3.31 -17.47 8.77
C GLU A 220 -2.44 -18.48 8.01
N THR A 221 -2.99 -19.00 6.91
CA THR A 221 -2.20 -19.81 5.98
C THR A 221 -1.34 -18.91 5.11
N SER A 222 -0.04 -19.23 5.01
CA SER A 222 0.88 -18.52 4.13
C SER A 222 1.62 -19.52 3.26
N SER A 223 1.31 -19.49 1.97
CA SER A 223 2.15 -20.04 0.92
C SER A 223 3.27 -19.04 0.58
N VAL A 224 4.37 -19.51 0.00
CA VAL A 224 5.40 -18.61 -0.53
C VAL A 224 4.80 -17.83 -1.70
N TRP A 225 4.68 -16.51 -1.58
CA TRP A 225 4.20 -15.67 -2.68
C TRP A 225 5.37 -15.26 -3.57
N ASN A 226 5.51 -15.96 -4.69
CA ASN A 226 6.48 -15.64 -5.73
C ASN A 226 5.94 -14.53 -6.62
N ARG A 227 5.99 -13.30 -6.13
CA ARG A 227 5.69 -12.09 -6.90
C ARG A 227 6.83 -11.78 -7.86
N ASP A 228 6.51 -11.55 -9.14
CA ASP A 228 7.47 -11.04 -10.12
C ASP A 228 8.04 -9.70 -9.67
N ARG A 229 9.37 -9.64 -9.53
CA ARG A 229 10.09 -8.42 -9.16
C ARG A 229 10.18 -7.47 -10.35
N TRP A 230 10.25 -6.18 -10.05
CA TRP A 230 10.52 -5.20 -11.08
C TRP A 230 11.99 -5.32 -11.50
N ASN A 231 12.24 -5.60 -12.78
CA ASN A 231 13.59 -5.73 -13.29
C ASN A 231 14.09 -4.34 -13.72
N PRO A 232 15.08 -3.73 -13.04
CA PRO A 232 15.53 -2.37 -13.37
C PRO A 232 16.21 -2.26 -14.76
N ALA A 233 16.48 -3.39 -15.42
CA ALA A 233 17.10 -3.47 -16.75
C ALA A 233 16.12 -3.85 -17.88
N GLY A 234 14.81 -3.91 -17.61
CA GLY A 234 13.82 -4.43 -18.56
C GLY A 234 12.77 -3.40 -18.97
N ASN A 235 13.14 -2.50 -19.88
CA ASN A 235 12.35 -1.98 -21.01
C ASN A 235 13.27 -1.23 -21.97
#